data_AF-A0A5P0YWA8-F1
#
_entry.id   AF-A0A5P0YWA8-F1
#
_cell.length_a   1.000
_cell.length_b   1.000
_cell.length_c   1.000
_cell.angle_alpha   90.00
_cell.angle_beta   90.00
_cell.angle_gamma   90.00
#
_symmetry.space_group_name_H-M   'P 1'
#
loop_
_entity.id
_entity.type
_entity.pdbx_description
1 polymer ?
#
loop_
_entity_poly.entity_id
_entity_poly.type
_entity_poly.pdbx_seq_one_letter_code
_entity_poly.pdbx_strand_id
1 'polypeptide(L)'
;MEQLADAAAELFAEVGYVKATTNAIAARAGVSPGTLYQFFRNKEALAAALAERYERALRTAHERAFDPALADLPLPEFVDRMVDPMIAVNVENPGFKALFAGAGLPEHLTGATRGLHQAVVGKIDEVLALRAPDLPVERRRTVAVVATQVFGALLGTVVAAPEAERGRWVAELKNALVGYLRSVPVE
;
A
#
# COMPACT_ATOMS: atom_id res chain seq x y z
N MET A 1 6.15 -9.23 21.37
CA MET A 1 6.14 -9.59 19.94
C MET A 1 5.96 -8.38 19.07
N GLU A 2 4.88 -7.63 19.24
CA GLU A 2 4.58 -6.43 18.45
C GLU A 2 5.73 -5.41 18.48
N GLN A 3 6.26 -5.11 19.66
CA GLN A 3 7.43 -4.22 19.82
C GLN A 3 8.69 -4.62 19.03
N LEU A 4 8.97 -5.93 18.84
CA LEU A 4 10.12 -6.38 18.06
C LEU A 4 9.90 -6.21 16.55
N ALA A 5 8.67 -6.44 16.10
CA ALA A 5 8.29 -6.25 14.71
C ALA A 5 8.21 -4.76 14.36
N ASP A 6 7.60 -3.94 15.22
CA ASP A 6 7.55 -2.48 15.08
C ASP A 6 8.95 -1.90 15.04
N ALA A 7 9.81 -2.36 15.96
CA ALA A 7 11.21 -2.01 15.90
C ALA A 7 11.79 -2.44 14.54
N ALA A 8 11.70 -3.69 14.13
CA ALA A 8 12.24 -4.10 12.83
C ALA A 8 11.76 -3.21 11.66
N ALA A 9 10.47 -2.87 11.61
CA ALA A 9 9.87 -2.02 10.57
C ALA A 9 10.46 -0.62 10.51
N GLU A 10 10.60 0.07 11.65
CA GLU A 10 11.20 1.41 11.73
C GLU A 10 12.66 1.41 11.24
N LEU A 11 13.50 0.45 11.68
CA LEU A 11 14.89 0.41 11.23
C LEU A 11 15.01 0.03 9.75
N PHE A 12 14.10 -0.82 9.25
CA PHE A 12 14.03 -1.05 7.81
C PHE A 12 13.67 0.23 7.04
N ALA A 13 12.81 1.10 7.60
CA ALA A 13 12.50 2.40 7.03
C ALA A 13 13.69 3.36 7.04
N GLU A 14 14.48 3.37 8.12
CA GLU A 14 15.59 4.30 8.30
C GLU A 14 16.84 3.93 7.48
N VAL A 15 17.28 2.67 7.55
CA VAL A 15 18.57 2.25 6.98
C VAL A 15 18.45 1.23 5.85
N GLY A 16 17.24 0.76 5.56
CA GLY A 16 16.98 -0.29 4.58
C GLY A 16 17.20 -1.70 5.13
N TYR A 17 16.51 -2.68 4.53
CA TYR A 17 16.54 -4.09 4.96
C TYR A 17 17.96 -4.66 5.03
N VAL A 18 18.80 -4.40 4.02
CA VAL A 18 20.14 -4.99 3.91
C VAL A 18 21.04 -4.56 5.07
N LYS A 19 21.03 -3.28 5.44
CA LYS A 19 21.89 -2.71 6.48
C LYS A 19 21.39 -3.00 7.90
N ALA A 20 20.10 -3.27 8.08
CA ALA A 20 19.55 -3.59 9.39
C ALA A 20 20.10 -4.92 9.93
N THR A 21 20.38 -4.97 11.24
CA THR A 21 20.88 -6.17 11.94
C THR A 21 19.95 -6.55 13.09
N THR A 22 19.90 -7.84 13.44
CA THR A 22 19.11 -8.33 14.60
C THR A 22 19.54 -7.66 15.89
N ASN A 23 20.84 -7.39 16.08
CA ASN A 23 21.33 -6.67 17.26
C ASN A 23 20.81 -5.22 17.33
N ALA A 24 20.80 -4.49 16.21
CA ALA A 24 20.25 -3.14 16.17
C ALA A 24 18.72 -3.12 16.40
N ILE A 25 18.02 -4.15 15.93
CA ILE A 25 16.59 -4.33 16.19
C ILE A 25 16.34 -4.60 17.68
N ALA A 26 17.10 -5.52 18.29
CA ALA A 26 16.98 -5.83 19.72
C ALA A 26 17.27 -4.59 20.59
N ALA A 27 18.35 -3.86 20.28
CA ALA A 27 18.73 -2.65 20.98
C ALA A 27 17.61 -1.59 20.96
N ARG A 28 16.99 -1.37 19.79
CA ARG A 28 15.90 -0.39 19.67
C ARG A 28 14.58 -0.84 20.27
N ALA A 29 14.31 -2.15 20.25
CA ALA A 29 13.19 -2.73 20.99
C ALA A 29 13.42 -2.76 22.52
N GLY A 30 14.61 -2.37 23.01
CA GLY A 30 14.94 -2.38 24.43
C GLY A 30 15.06 -3.79 25.02
N VAL A 31 15.35 -4.81 24.21
CA VAL A 31 15.47 -6.21 24.63
C VAL A 31 16.86 -6.78 24.38
N SER A 32 17.19 -7.87 25.05
CA SER A 32 18.44 -8.60 24.78
C SER A 32 18.39 -9.29 23.39
N PRO A 33 19.54 -9.50 22.71
CA PRO A 33 19.59 -10.31 21.51
C PRO A 33 19.02 -11.73 21.72
N GLY A 34 19.27 -12.33 22.88
CA GLY A 34 18.73 -13.64 23.24
C GLY A 34 17.20 -13.67 23.25
N THR A 35 16.57 -12.62 23.79
CA THR A 35 15.10 -12.45 23.76
C THR A 35 14.59 -12.33 22.33
N LEU A 36 15.28 -11.59 21.44
CA LEU A 36 14.90 -11.53 20.03
C LEU A 36 14.95 -12.92 19.39
N TYR A 37 16.03 -13.68 19.59
CA TYR A 37 16.20 -15.01 19.01
C TYR A 37 15.22 -16.06 19.52
N GLN A 38 14.67 -15.89 20.72
CA GLN A 38 13.57 -16.74 21.22
C GLN A 38 12.28 -16.58 20.39
N PHE A 39 12.05 -15.39 19.83
CA PHE A 39 10.85 -15.09 19.07
C PHE A 39 11.07 -15.16 17.56
N PHE A 40 12.24 -14.73 17.09
CA PHE A 40 12.58 -14.67 15.67
C PHE A 40 14.00 -15.20 15.45
N ARG A 41 14.09 -16.33 14.76
CA ARG A 41 15.37 -17.00 14.49
C ARG A 41 16.36 -16.15 13.68
N ASN A 42 15.88 -15.21 12.87
CA ASN A 42 16.69 -14.37 11.99
C ASN A 42 15.90 -13.13 11.51
N LYS A 43 16.58 -12.25 10.76
CA LYS A 43 16.01 -11.03 10.18
C LYS A 43 14.91 -11.33 9.16
N GLU A 44 15.03 -12.44 8.44
CA GLU A 44 14.04 -12.90 7.47
C GLU A 44 12.71 -13.27 8.14
N ALA A 45 12.75 -13.92 9.31
CA ALA A 45 11.55 -14.26 10.07
C ALA A 45 10.81 -13.00 10.56
N LEU A 46 11.54 -11.95 10.94
CA LEU A 46 10.97 -10.63 11.26
C LEU A 46 10.31 -10.01 10.03
N ALA A 47 10.99 -10.01 8.89
CA ALA A 47 10.45 -9.47 7.64
C ALA A 47 9.20 -10.23 7.16
N ALA A 48 9.18 -11.57 7.29
CA ALA A 48 8.03 -12.38 6.95
C ALA A 48 6.82 -12.07 7.84
N ALA A 49 7.01 -11.93 9.15
CA ALA A 49 5.93 -11.56 10.07
C ALA A 49 5.38 -10.15 9.80
N LEU A 50 6.26 -9.21 9.45
CA LEU A 50 5.86 -7.87 9.00
C LEU A 50 5.09 -7.92 7.68
N ALA A 51 5.52 -8.78 6.75
CA ALA A 51 4.83 -8.95 5.48
C ALA A 51 3.41 -9.49 5.66
N GLU A 52 3.24 -10.53 6.48
CA GLU A 52 1.93 -11.10 6.80
C GLU A 52 1.00 -10.09 7.50
N ARG A 53 1.53 -9.28 8.42
CA ARG A 53 0.76 -8.21 9.07
C ARG A 53 0.24 -7.21 8.03
N TYR A 54 1.10 -6.76 7.14
CA TYR A 54 0.69 -5.79 6.13
C TYR A 54 -0.23 -6.39 5.07
N GLU A 55 -0.03 -7.65 4.66
CA GLU A 55 -0.97 -8.34 3.76
C GLU A 55 -2.38 -8.40 4.35
N ARG A 56 -2.52 -8.60 5.66
CA ARG A 56 -3.82 -8.53 6.34
C ARG A 56 -4.40 -7.11 6.30
N ALA A 57 -3.61 -6.10 6.60
CA ALA A 57 -4.05 -4.70 6.56
C ALA A 57 -4.48 -4.27 5.15
N LEU A 58 -3.69 -4.65 4.13
CA LEU A 58 -4.03 -4.42 2.72
C LEU A 58 -5.30 -5.12 2.31
N ARG A 59 -5.52 -6.36 2.77
CA ARG A 59 -6.73 -7.11 2.44
C ARG A 59 -7.97 -6.35 2.91
N THR A 60 -7.97 -5.91 4.17
CA THR A 60 -9.06 -5.09 4.73
C THR A 60 -9.21 -3.75 4.02
N ALA A 61 -8.11 -3.09 3.65
CA ALA A 61 -8.16 -1.84 2.89
C ALA A 61 -8.76 -2.07 1.48
N HIS A 62 -8.35 -3.14 0.80
CA HIS A 62 -8.86 -3.52 -0.52
C HIS A 62 -10.34 -3.90 -0.50
N GLU A 63 -10.81 -4.61 0.53
CA GLU A 63 -12.23 -4.96 0.68
C GLU A 63 -13.11 -3.71 0.75
N ARG A 64 -12.63 -2.65 1.42
CA ARG A 64 -13.33 -1.36 1.51
C ARG A 64 -13.19 -0.54 0.24
N ALA A 65 -11.98 -0.46 -0.30
CA ALA A 65 -11.65 0.38 -1.45
C ALA A 65 -12.24 -0.12 -2.77
N PHE A 66 -12.54 -1.40 -2.87
CA PHE A 66 -13.07 -2.02 -4.10
C PHE A 66 -14.43 -2.69 -3.86
N ASP A 67 -15.20 -2.16 -2.91
CA ASP A 67 -16.56 -2.62 -2.68
C ASP A 67 -17.44 -2.31 -3.92
N PRO A 68 -18.09 -3.31 -4.54
CA PRO A 68 -19.05 -3.11 -5.62
C PRO A 68 -20.12 -2.07 -5.34
N ALA A 69 -20.52 -1.89 -4.07
CA ALA A 69 -21.52 -0.89 -3.65
C ALA A 69 -21.08 0.56 -3.89
N LEU A 70 -19.80 0.81 -4.19
CA LEU A 70 -19.30 2.14 -4.52
C LEU A 70 -19.68 2.58 -5.94
N ALA A 71 -20.08 1.67 -6.82
CA ALA A 71 -20.26 1.94 -8.25
C ALA A 71 -21.24 3.09 -8.54
N ASP A 72 -22.31 3.20 -7.74
CA ASP A 72 -23.39 4.17 -7.93
C ASP A 72 -23.12 5.54 -7.26
N LEU A 73 -21.99 5.70 -6.56
CA LEU A 73 -21.67 6.95 -5.88
C LEU A 73 -21.33 8.08 -6.87
N PRO A 74 -21.57 9.35 -6.53
CA PRO A 74 -21.03 10.47 -7.29
C PRO A 74 -19.50 10.35 -7.44
N LEU A 75 -18.94 10.68 -8.61
CA LEU A 75 -17.53 10.41 -8.91
C LEU A 75 -16.52 10.93 -7.86
N PRO A 76 -16.68 12.14 -7.28
CA PRO A 76 -15.79 12.58 -6.19
C PRO A 76 -15.86 11.66 -4.96
N GLU A 77 -17.07 11.27 -4.54
CA GLU A 77 -17.25 10.37 -3.39
C GLU A 77 -16.73 8.96 -3.70
N PHE A 78 -16.95 8.47 -4.92
CA PHE A 78 -16.37 7.23 -5.41
C PHE A 78 -14.85 7.22 -5.23
N VAL A 79 -14.16 8.25 -5.72
CA VAL A 79 -12.70 8.37 -5.59
C VAL A 79 -12.28 8.47 -4.12
N ASP A 80 -13.01 9.23 -3.29
CA ASP A 80 -12.74 9.32 -1.85
C ASP A 80 -12.77 7.94 -1.17
N ARG A 81 -13.85 7.18 -1.38
CA ARG A 81 -14.05 5.85 -0.76
C ARG A 81 -13.03 4.82 -1.25
N MET A 82 -12.57 4.93 -2.50
CA MET A 82 -11.51 4.07 -3.01
C MET A 82 -10.13 4.43 -2.45
N VAL A 83 -9.82 5.73 -2.36
CA VAL A 83 -8.47 6.22 -2.07
C VAL A 83 -8.17 6.22 -0.57
N ASP A 84 -9.14 6.59 0.28
CA ASP A 84 -8.88 6.78 1.72
C ASP A 84 -8.37 5.52 2.44
N PRO A 85 -8.96 4.33 2.25
CA PRO A 85 -8.43 3.10 2.85
C PRO A 85 -7.01 2.79 2.38
N MET A 86 -6.71 3.09 1.10
CA MET A 86 -5.40 2.85 0.50
C MET A 86 -4.35 3.83 1.02
N ILE A 87 -4.71 5.08 1.27
CA ILE A 87 -3.81 6.05 1.89
C ILE A 87 -3.56 5.69 3.35
N ALA A 88 -4.61 5.39 4.12
CA ALA A 88 -4.51 5.02 5.53
C ALA A 88 -3.55 3.85 5.75
N VAL A 89 -3.74 2.74 5.03
CA VAL A 89 -2.89 1.55 5.19
C VAL A 89 -1.42 1.83 4.86
N ASN A 90 -1.13 2.71 3.90
CA ASN A 90 0.24 3.05 3.53
C ASN A 90 0.89 4.02 4.52
N VAL A 91 0.13 4.96 5.08
CA VAL A 91 0.60 5.92 6.09
C VAL A 91 0.86 5.23 7.43
N GLU A 92 0.01 4.28 7.82
CA GLU A 92 0.15 3.51 9.06
C GLU A 92 1.29 2.48 9.02
N ASN A 93 1.79 2.12 7.83
CA ASN A 93 2.79 1.07 7.65
C ASN A 93 4.02 1.52 6.83
N PRO A 94 4.74 2.58 7.25
CA PRO A 94 5.85 3.16 6.47
C PRO A 94 7.03 2.18 6.27
N GLY A 95 7.29 1.33 7.26
CA GLY A 95 8.34 0.30 7.20
C GLY A 95 8.07 -0.76 6.12
N PHE A 96 6.80 -0.97 5.74
CA PHE A 96 6.48 -1.88 4.66
C PHE A 96 6.82 -1.29 3.29
N LYS A 97 6.57 0.01 3.05
CA LYS A 97 7.04 0.65 1.82
C LYS A 97 8.56 0.55 1.70
N ALA A 98 9.31 0.72 2.79
CA ALA A 98 10.76 0.57 2.73
C ALA A 98 11.21 -0.88 2.45
N LEU A 99 10.49 -1.88 2.97
CA LEU A 99 10.69 -3.28 2.62
C LEU A 99 10.45 -3.53 1.12
N PHE A 100 9.38 -2.98 0.54
CA PHE A 100 8.93 -3.33 -0.82
C PHE A 100 9.39 -2.38 -1.94
N ALA A 101 9.69 -1.11 -1.61
CA ALA A 101 10.20 -0.12 -2.55
C ALA A 101 11.74 -0.12 -2.64
N GLY A 102 12.43 -0.70 -1.65
CA GLY A 102 13.89 -0.81 -1.63
C GLY A 102 14.38 -2.01 -2.43
N ALA A 103 15.04 -1.78 -3.56
CA ALA A 103 15.82 -2.79 -4.26
C ALA A 103 16.85 -3.42 -3.29
N GLY A 104 16.61 -4.66 -2.85
CA GLY A 104 17.46 -5.33 -1.87
C GLY A 104 16.84 -6.51 -1.12
N LEU A 105 15.53 -6.76 -1.28
CA LEU A 105 14.92 -7.99 -0.78
C LEU A 105 15.24 -9.20 -1.70
N PRO A 106 15.40 -10.41 -1.12
CA PRO A 106 15.38 -11.66 -1.88
C PRO A 106 14.11 -11.80 -2.73
N GLU A 107 14.22 -12.38 -3.94
CA GLU A 107 13.11 -12.50 -4.90
C GLU A 107 11.85 -13.19 -4.35
N HIS A 108 12.03 -14.18 -3.46
CA HIS A 108 10.92 -14.89 -2.84
C HIS A 108 10.07 -14.00 -1.91
N LEU A 109 10.58 -12.82 -1.51
CA LEU A 109 9.85 -11.81 -0.74
C LEU A 109 9.30 -10.68 -1.63
N THR A 110 9.75 -10.55 -2.88
CA THR A 110 9.27 -9.52 -3.84
C THR A 110 8.26 -10.07 -4.86
N GLY A 111 8.14 -11.39 -5.03
CA GLY A 111 7.15 -12.02 -5.91
C GLY A 111 5.69 -11.61 -5.59
N ALA A 112 5.39 -11.34 -4.32
CA ALA A 112 4.07 -10.92 -3.85
C ALA A 112 3.64 -9.54 -4.41
N THR A 113 4.57 -8.62 -4.64
CA THR A 113 4.26 -7.23 -5.04
C THR A 113 3.74 -7.14 -6.47
N ARG A 114 4.27 -7.97 -7.38
CA ARG A 114 3.86 -7.98 -8.79
C ARG A 114 2.47 -8.59 -8.97
N GLY A 115 2.18 -9.66 -8.23
CA GLY A 115 0.83 -10.25 -8.16
C GLY A 115 -0.19 -9.30 -7.54
N LEU A 116 0.22 -8.54 -6.52
CA LEU A 116 -0.64 -7.54 -5.87
C LEU A 116 -1.09 -6.43 -6.84
N HIS A 117 -0.17 -5.89 -7.65
CA HIS A 117 -0.52 -4.84 -8.61
C HIS A 117 -1.53 -5.33 -9.66
N GLN A 118 -1.33 -6.55 -10.20
CA GLN A 118 -2.29 -7.16 -11.14
C GLN A 118 -3.66 -7.39 -10.48
N ALA A 119 -3.68 -7.85 -9.23
CA ALA A 119 -4.92 -8.04 -8.48
C ALA A 119 -5.68 -6.71 -8.25
N VAL A 120 -4.96 -5.62 -7.98
CA VAL A 120 -5.56 -4.28 -7.83
C VAL A 120 -6.21 -3.81 -9.13
N VAL A 121 -5.50 -3.93 -10.26
CA VAL A 121 -6.06 -3.56 -11.57
C VAL A 121 -7.34 -4.36 -11.88
N GLY A 122 -7.35 -5.66 -11.57
CA GLY A 122 -8.53 -6.50 -11.74
C GLY A 122 -9.73 -6.04 -10.89
N LYS A 123 -9.50 -5.71 -9.62
CA LYS A 123 -10.56 -5.20 -8.74
C LYS A 123 -11.10 -3.83 -9.17
N ILE A 124 -10.23 -2.93 -9.63
CA ILE A 124 -10.66 -1.65 -10.19
C ILE A 124 -11.51 -1.88 -11.45
N ASP A 125 -11.10 -2.81 -12.32
CA ASP A 125 -11.88 -3.19 -13.52
C ASP A 125 -13.27 -3.74 -13.16
N GLU A 126 -13.39 -4.56 -12.10
CA GLU A 126 -14.68 -5.08 -11.61
C GLU A 126 -15.63 -3.95 -11.17
N VAL A 127 -15.13 -2.99 -10.40
CA VAL A 127 -15.94 -1.85 -9.95
C VAL A 127 -16.29 -0.91 -11.12
N LEU A 128 -15.34 -0.68 -12.04
CA LEU A 128 -15.60 0.09 -13.26
C LEU A 128 -16.61 -0.59 -14.19
N ALA A 129 -16.67 -1.93 -14.20
CA ALA A 129 -17.65 -2.66 -15.00
C ALA A 129 -19.10 -2.40 -14.53
N LEU A 130 -19.29 -2.17 -13.23
CA LEU A 130 -20.59 -1.84 -12.65
C LEU A 130 -20.93 -0.36 -12.91
N ARG A 131 -19.95 0.52 -12.75
CA ARG A 131 -20.13 1.97 -12.93
C ARG A 131 -20.33 2.37 -14.40
N ALA A 132 -19.67 1.68 -15.32
CA ALA A 132 -19.62 2.01 -16.73
C ALA A 132 -19.81 0.75 -17.60
N PRO A 133 -21.02 0.16 -17.61
CA PRO A 133 -21.28 -1.13 -18.27
C PRO A 133 -21.08 -1.07 -19.79
N ASP A 134 -21.26 0.10 -20.39
CA ASP A 134 -21.10 0.32 -21.84
C ASP A 134 -19.63 0.52 -22.26
N LEU A 135 -18.70 0.68 -21.29
CA LEU A 135 -17.29 0.88 -21.58
C LEU A 135 -16.62 -0.47 -21.92
N PRO A 136 -15.98 -0.62 -23.10
CA PRO A 136 -15.33 -1.88 -23.48
C PRO A 136 -14.27 -2.32 -22.47
N VAL A 137 -14.14 -3.64 -22.26
CA VAL A 137 -13.25 -4.25 -21.26
C VAL A 137 -11.80 -3.75 -21.41
N GLU A 138 -11.31 -3.64 -22.64
CA GLU A 138 -9.96 -3.18 -22.96
C GLU A 138 -9.74 -1.73 -22.51
N ARG A 139 -10.76 -0.88 -22.66
CA ARG A 139 -10.72 0.50 -22.18
C ARG A 139 -10.82 0.57 -20.67
N ARG A 140 -11.72 -0.18 -20.02
CA ARG A 140 -11.78 -0.22 -18.55
C ARG A 140 -10.45 -0.66 -17.93
N ARG A 141 -9.81 -1.70 -18.49
CA ARG A 141 -8.47 -2.13 -18.06
C ARG A 141 -7.41 -1.06 -18.24
N THR A 142 -7.43 -0.34 -19.36
CA THR A 142 -6.52 0.79 -19.58
C THR A 142 -6.74 1.87 -18.52
N VAL A 143 -8.00 2.20 -18.21
CA VAL A 143 -8.37 3.17 -17.18
C VAL A 143 -7.91 2.73 -15.80
N ALA A 144 -8.14 1.47 -15.43
CA ALA A 144 -7.67 0.89 -14.17
C ALA A 144 -6.15 0.97 -14.02
N VAL A 145 -5.40 0.67 -15.09
CA VAL A 145 -3.93 0.78 -15.10
C VAL A 145 -3.49 2.22 -14.89
N VAL A 146 -4.05 3.18 -15.66
CA VAL A 146 -3.66 4.59 -15.54
C VAL A 146 -4.03 5.15 -14.17
N ALA A 147 -5.22 4.86 -13.65
CA ALA A 147 -5.62 5.27 -12.30
C ALA A 147 -4.66 4.73 -11.24
N THR A 148 -4.24 3.47 -11.36
CA THR A 148 -3.25 2.87 -10.45
C THR A 148 -1.87 3.54 -10.56
N GLN A 149 -1.45 3.94 -11.77
CA GLN A 149 -0.19 4.66 -11.98
C GLN A 149 -0.22 6.06 -11.40
N VAL A 150 -1.30 6.81 -11.61
CA VAL A 150 -1.51 8.14 -11.00
C VAL A 150 -1.47 8.03 -9.47
N PHE A 151 -2.18 7.04 -8.92
CA PHE A 151 -2.16 6.79 -7.49
C PHE A 151 -0.75 6.49 -6.99
N GLY A 152 -0.06 5.52 -7.60
CA GLY A 152 1.29 5.12 -7.21
C GLY A 152 2.33 6.25 -7.29
N ALA A 153 2.24 7.09 -8.33
CA ALA A 153 3.15 8.22 -8.54
C ALA A 153 3.07 9.25 -7.41
N LEU A 154 1.87 9.54 -6.90
CA LEU A 154 1.65 10.54 -5.85
C LEU A 154 1.64 9.93 -4.44
N LEU A 155 1.35 8.63 -4.29
CA LEU A 155 1.40 7.92 -3.01
C LEU A 155 2.76 8.08 -2.34
N GLY A 156 3.83 8.04 -3.14
CA GLY A 156 5.18 8.21 -2.65
C GLY A 156 5.37 9.52 -1.87
N THR A 157 4.84 10.61 -2.44
CA THR A 157 4.84 11.96 -1.87
C THR A 157 3.93 12.06 -0.65
N VAL A 158 2.72 11.48 -0.70
CA VAL A 158 1.77 11.49 0.43
C VAL A 158 2.37 10.83 1.67
N VAL A 159 2.99 9.65 1.51
CA VAL A 159 3.59 8.90 2.63
C VAL A 159 4.80 9.64 3.21
N ALA A 160 5.59 10.32 2.37
CA ALA A 160 6.76 11.06 2.82
C ALA A 160 6.43 12.44 3.42
N ALA A 161 5.22 12.95 3.22
CA ALA A 161 4.84 14.29 3.66
C ALA A 161 4.70 14.39 5.20
N PRO A 162 5.11 15.52 5.80
CA PRO A 162 4.76 15.86 7.18
C PRO A 162 3.25 15.82 7.40
N GLU A 163 2.81 15.45 8.61
CA GLU A 163 1.38 15.30 8.91
C GLU A 163 0.56 16.55 8.59
N ALA A 164 1.07 17.75 8.95
CA ALA A 164 0.44 19.03 8.65
C ALA A 164 0.27 19.32 7.15
N GLU A 165 1.06 18.68 6.29
CA GLU A 165 1.03 18.88 4.84
C GLU A 165 0.42 17.69 4.08
N ARG A 166 0.15 16.57 4.75
CA ARG A 166 -0.34 15.37 4.08
C ARG A 166 -1.69 15.59 3.41
N GLY A 167 -2.57 16.35 4.08
CA GLY A 167 -3.91 16.66 3.58
C GLY A 167 -3.90 17.33 2.20
N ARG A 168 -2.98 18.28 1.94
CA ARG A 168 -2.88 18.92 0.62
C ARG A 168 -2.47 17.94 -0.47
N TRP A 169 -1.54 17.03 -0.20
CA TRP A 169 -1.10 16.02 -1.18
C TRP A 169 -2.18 14.98 -1.47
N VAL A 170 -2.94 14.58 -0.45
CA VAL A 170 -4.10 13.70 -0.61
C VAL A 170 -5.17 14.37 -1.47
N ALA A 171 -5.42 15.67 -1.26
CA ALA A 171 -6.37 16.42 -2.09
C ALA A 171 -5.92 16.48 -3.57
N GLU A 172 -4.65 16.77 -3.85
CA GLU A 172 -4.12 16.79 -5.23
C GLU A 172 -4.19 15.39 -5.90
N LEU A 173 -3.88 14.33 -5.16
CA LEU A 173 -4.03 12.94 -5.63
C LEU A 173 -5.48 12.65 -6.06
N LYS A 174 -6.45 12.99 -5.21
CA LYS A 174 -7.88 12.78 -5.48
C LYS A 174 -8.35 13.64 -6.65
N ASN A 175 -7.93 14.90 -6.71
CA ASN A 175 -8.24 15.81 -7.81
C ASN A 175 -7.72 15.28 -9.16
N ALA A 176 -6.49 14.75 -9.19
CA ALA A 176 -5.91 14.16 -10.39
C ALA A 176 -6.70 12.92 -10.86
N LEU A 177 -7.10 12.05 -9.92
CA LEU A 177 -7.91 10.87 -10.23
C LEU A 177 -9.31 11.24 -10.73
N VAL A 178 -10.01 12.16 -10.05
CA VAL A 178 -11.32 12.66 -10.49
C VAL A 178 -11.21 13.32 -11.87
N GLY A 179 -10.21 14.17 -12.08
CA GLY A 179 -9.97 14.84 -13.36
C GLY A 179 -9.73 13.85 -14.49
N TYR A 180 -8.90 12.82 -14.24
CA TYR A 180 -8.68 11.74 -15.20
C TYR A 180 -9.97 10.95 -15.48
N LEU A 181 -10.68 10.52 -14.45
CA LEU A 181 -11.89 9.71 -14.61
C LEU A 181 -13.00 10.48 -15.33
N ARG A 182 -13.18 11.79 -15.09
CA ARG A 182 -14.12 12.63 -15.85
C ARG A 182 -13.81 12.72 -17.35
N SER A 183 -12.55 12.52 -17.74
CA SER A 183 -12.16 12.50 -19.17
C SER A 183 -12.54 11.19 -19.88
N VAL A 184 -13.03 10.21 -19.12
CA VAL A 184 -13.49 8.90 -19.58
C VAL A 184 -15.01 8.84 -19.36
N PRO A 185 -15.80 8.20 -20.23
CA PRO A 185 -17.23 8.01 -20.00
C PRO A 185 -17.45 6.93 -18.92
N VAL A 186 -17.19 7.28 -17.66
CA VAL A 186 -17.41 6.45 -16.46
C VAL A 186 -18.55 7.00 -15.59
N GLU A 187 -19.40 7.84 -16.16
CA GLU A 187 -20.65 8.35 -15.57
C GLU A 187 -21.81 8.07 -16.52
#